data_AF-A0A7H1NPV5-F1
#
_entry.id   AF-A0A7H1NPV5-F1
#
_cell.length_a   1.000
_cell.length_b   1.000
_cell.length_c   1.000
_cell.angle_alpha   90.00
_cell.angle_beta   90.00
_cell.angle_gamma   90.00
#
_symmetry.space_group_name_H-M   'P 1'
#
loop_
_entity.id
_entity.type
_entity.pdbx_description
1 polymer ?
#
loop_
_entity_poly.entity_id
_entity_poly.type
_entity_poly.pdbx_seq_one_letter_code
_entity_poly.pdbx_strand_id
1 'polypeptide(L)'
;MKYAVFFKVHMWNETIEKVYNKLITCVKTGDVFILHNNTDSSIEDKYGNLVTINMQEALDVGLNISGGFWHNGDYPSILSFLKMPHYDYYVHLEYDVFVNNNIDDIITIMENENIDVIGAEDKNPVHIKDWVHTSFCIPYYAVDEIRRGLYCIVFLSKRAVVSLLARRLRQSAMQKEYNLQTWPFSEAVIATEVFHSNLKARDLKYFCDNLDYYDWKDVSLVDFAEEKSLGKKTFFHPVADLKKFIHLNFQTSRKIDNILLEKIIHAKNTKLFCLSYHLPENNEDNKKQILESYKQVMGNKDLEYIFDNIISVGCVATQSSISRYSASDNEADRVLNILPRYGYSIHTEKQENPWWMVDLGEEKDIKNIYFFDRPDFGGERTQNLRISVANNPEEFHPIFQKNNTDLIWNYKIEVSGKYRFVKIHLEGEGLLNFDTCVITGP
;
A
#
# COMPACT_ATOMS: atom_id res chain seq x y z
N MET A 1 -6.69 21.03 -32.88
CA MET A 1 -6.31 19.77 -32.22
C MET A 1 -7.43 19.29 -31.32
N LYS A 2 -7.79 18.01 -31.37
CA LYS A 2 -8.75 17.36 -30.46
C LYS A 2 -8.03 16.27 -29.67
N TYR A 3 -8.30 16.18 -28.37
CA TYR A 3 -7.77 15.08 -27.55
C TYR A 3 -8.82 14.58 -26.56
N ALA A 4 -8.65 13.33 -26.15
CA ALA A 4 -9.49 12.68 -25.15
C ALA A 4 -8.66 12.10 -24.01
N VAL A 5 -9.21 12.16 -22.80
CA VAL A 5 -8.65 11.60 -21.57
C VAL A 5 -9.52 10.44 -21.10
N PHE A 6 -8.91 9.28 -20.87
CA PHE A 6 -9.58 8.04 -20.50
C PHE A 6 -9.15 7.60 -19.10
N PHE A 7 -10.02 7.83 -18.11
CA PHE A 7 -9.83 7.45 -16.72
C PHE A 7 -10.22 5.98 -16.53
N LYS A 8 -9.22 5.09 -16.48
CA LYS A 8 -9.39 3.63 -16.46
C LYS A 8 -9.82 3.15 -15.07
N VAL A 9 -11.03 2.59 -14.97
CA VAL A 9 -11.59 2.07 -13.72
C VAL A 9 -11.97 0.59 -13.84
N HIS A 10 -11.94 -0.12 -12.71
CA HIS A 10 -12.47 -1.49 -12.59
C HIS A 10 -13.57 -1.58 -11.51
N MET A 11 -13.68 -0.55 -10.67
CA MET A 11 -14.72 -0.32 -9.67
C MET A 11 -14.89 1.19 -9.47
N TRP A 12 -15.96 1.59 -8.77
CA TRP A 12 -16.21 2.98 -8.43
C TRP A 12 -16.50 3.12 -6.93
N ASN A 13 -15.83 4.06 -6.24
CA ASN A 13 -16.04 4.38 -4.84
C ASN A 13 -15.70 5.86 -4.58
N GLU A 14 -15.90 6.34 -3.35
CA GLU A 14 -15.68 7.75 -2.99
C GLU A 14 -14.23 8.21 -3.23
N THR A 15 -13.23 7.35 -2.98
CA THR A 15 -11.82 7.67 -3.22
C THR A 15 -11.54 7.85 -4.71
N ILE A 16 -12.04 6.95 -5.55
CA ILE A 16 -11.91 7.03 -7.01
C ILE A 16 -12.62 8.28 -7.53
N GLU A 17 -13.80 8.60 -6.98
CA GLU A 17 -14.54 9.81 -7.35
C GLU A 17 -13.77 11.09 -7.01
N LYS A 18 -13.06 11.15 -5.86
CA LYS A 18 -12.18 12.28 -5.53
C LYS A 18 -11.05 12.45 -6.55
N VAL A 19 -10.38 11.36 -6.91
CA VAL A 19 -9.29 11.38 -7.91
C VAL A 19 -9.83 11.82 -9.28
N TYR A 20 -10.99 11.32 -9.69
CA TYR A 20 -11.64 11.71 -10.94
C TYR A 20 -12.05 13.19 -10.96
N ASN A 21 -12.67 13.68 -9.88
CA ASN A 21 -13.04 15.09 -9.77
C ASN A 21 -11.80 15.99 -9.84
N LYS A 22 -10.69 15.58 -9.23
CA LYS A 22 -9.41 16.28 -9.36
C LYS A 22 -8.92 16.30 -10.82
N LEU A 23 -8.95 15.16 -11.51
CA LEU A 23 -8.55 15.06 -12.92
C LEU A 23 -9.35 16.04 -13.80
N ILE A 24 -10.66 16.14 -13.62
CA ILE A 24 -11.50 17.05 -14.42
C ILE A 24 -11.02 18.50 -14.29
N THR A 25 -10.57 18.93 -13.11
CA THR A 25 -10.02 20.29 -12.94
C THR A 25 -8.74 20.57 -13.74
N CYS A 26 -8.07 19.51 -14.20
CA CYS A 26 -6.83 19.56 -14.97
C CYS A 26 -7.07 19.54 -16.49
N VAL A 27 -8.32 19.43 -16.95
CA VAL A 27 -8.71 19.34 -18.36
C VAL A 27 -9.74 20.42 -18.66
N LYS A 28 -9.40 21.36 -19.56
CA LYS A 28 -10.29 22.48 -19.95
C LYS A 28 -10.95 22.29 -21.30
N THR A 29 -10.21 21.75 -22.28
CA THR A 29 -10.68 21.68 -23.68
C THR A 29 -10.81 20.26 -24.22
N GLY A 30 -10.17 19.27 -23.58
CA GLY A 30 -10.28 17.87 -23.96
C GLY A 30 -11.56 17.21 -23.46
N ASP A 31 -11.98 16.16 -24.15
CA ASP A 31 -13.07 15.32 -23.68
C ASP A 31 -12.55 14.35 -22.62
N VAL A 32 -13.29 14.19 -21.51
CA VAL A 32 -12.94 13.24 -20.44
C VAL A 32 -13.94 12.11 -20.45
N PHE A 33 -13.46 10.87 -20.42
CA PHE A 33 -14.26 9.65 -20.38
C PHE A 33 -13.85 8.77 -19.20
N ILE A 34 -14.85 8.12 -18.60
CA ILE A 34 -14.61 7.02 -17.67
C ILE A 34 -14.51 5.75 -18.51
N LEU A 35 -13.34 5.10 -18.52
CA LEU A 35 -13.11 3.88 -19.29
C LEU A 35 -13.19 2.66 -18.38
N HIS A 36 -14.24 1.84 -18.52
CA HIS A 36 -14.45 0.66 -17.70
C HIS A 36 -14.22 -0.63 -18.48
N ASN A 37 -13.38 -1.52 -17.93
CA ASN A 37 -13.35 -2.92 -18.32
C ASN A 37 -14.62 -3.65 -17.83
N ASN A 38 -15.59 -3.89 -18.72
CA ASN A 38 -16.84 -4.54 -18.37
C ASN A 38 -16.84 -6.06 -18.55
N THR A 39 -15.67 -6.70 -18.57
CA THR A 39 -15.54 -8.17 -18.69
C THR A 39 -16.21 -8.90 -17.51
N ASP A 40 -16.00 -8.42 -16.28
CA ASP A 40 -16.47 -9.09 -15.05
C ASP A 40 -17.42 -8.24 -14.20
N SER A 41 -17.65 -6.98 -14.56
CA SER A 41 -18.47 -6.06 -13.78
C SER A 41 -19.09 -4.95 -14.64
N SER A 42 -20.09 -4.26 -14.10
CA SER A 42 -20.66 -3.02 -14.66
C SER A 42 -20.60 -1.89 -13.63
N ILE A 43 -20.43 -0.65 -14.07
CA ILE A 43 -20.61 0.53 -13.24
C ILE A 43 -21.71 1.44 -13.79
N GLU A 44 -22.30 2.26 -12.92
CA GLU A 44 -23.29 3.25 -13.30
C GLU A 44 -22.63 4.42 -14.07
N ASP A 45 -23.27 4.87 -15.14
CA ASP A 45 -22.84 6.05 -15.89
C ASP A 45 -23.35 7.34 -15.23
N LYS A 46 -22.79 7.67 -14.07
CA LYS A 46 -23.18 8.85 -13.27
C LYS A 46 -22.97 10.17 -14.01
N TYR A 47 -22.02 10.24 -14.94
CA TYR A 47 -21.56 11.48 -15.58
C TYR A 47 -21.94 11.57 -17.07
N GLY A 48 -22.56 10.54 -17.65
CA GLY A 48 -22.97 10.50 -19.05
C GLY A 48 -21.80 10.36 -20.03
N ASN A 49 -20.64 9.89 -19.56
CA ASN A 49 -19.39 9.81 -20.32
C ASN A 49 -18.67 8.47 -20.11
N LEU A 50 -19.42 7.43 -19.74
CA LEU A 50 -18.91 6.07 -19.61
C LEU A 50 -18.63 5.45 -20.98
N VAL A 51 -17.42 4.92 -21.14
CA VAL A 51 -17.01 4.11 -22.28
C VAL A 51 -16.62 2.74 -21.75
N THR A 52 -17.17 1.69 -22.36
CA THR A 52 -16.84 0.32 -21.99
C THR A 52 -15.93 -0.34 -23.02
N ILE A 53 -15.02 -1.16 -22.50
CA ILE A 53 -14.18 -2.08 -23.26
C ILE A 53 -14.22 -3.44 -22.58
N ASN A 54 -14.00 -4.51 -23.32
CA ASN A 54 -13.85 -5.85 -22.76
C ASN A 54 -12.84 -6.67 -23.57
N MET A 55 -12.51 -7.84 -23.03
CA MET A 55 -11.58 -8.76 -23.67
C MET A 55 -12.08 -9.29 -25.01
N GLN A 56 -13.40 -9.47 -25.19
CA GLN A 56 -13.92 -9.94 -26.46
C GLN A 56 -13.65 -8.92 -27.59
N GLU A 57 -13.82 -7.64 -27.33
CA GLU A 57 -13.52 -6.58 -28.31
C GLU A 57 -12.05 -6.59 -28.74
N ALA A 58 -11.10 -6.90 -27.84
CA ALA A 58 -9.69 -7.05 -28.20
C ALA A 58 -9.46 -8.24 -29.14
N LEU A 59 -10.11 -9.38 -28.87
CA LEU A 59 -10.04 -10.56 -29.74
C LEU A 59 -10.65 -10.28 -31.12
N ASP A 60 -11.79 -9.57 -31.16
CA ASP A 60 -12.53 -9.26 -32.40
C ASP A 60 -11.71 -8.42 -33.37
N VAL A 61 -10.82 -7.56 -32.84
CA VAL A 61 -9.90 -6.75 -33.65
C VAL A 61 -8.55 -7.44 -33.91
N GLY A 62 -8.41 -8.71 -33.52
CA GLY A 62 -7.27 -9.57 -33.83
C GLY A 62 -6.13 -9.54 -32.81
N LEU A 63 -6.30 -8.88 -31.66
CA LEU A 63 -5.32 -8.87 -30.59
C LEU A 63 -5.40 -10.17 -29.79
N ASN A 64 -4.26 -10.82 -29.55
CA ASN A 64 -4.22 -11.94 -28.64
C ASN A 64 -4.32 -11.47 -27.17
N ILE A 65 -4.76 -12.35 -26.27
CA ILE A 65 -4.89 -12.05 -24.84
C ILE A 65 -4.09 -13.06 -24.02
N SER A 66 -3.32 -12.54 -23.08
CA SER A 66 -2.71 -13.31 -21.99
C SER A 66 -2.98 -12.58 -20.68
N GLY A 67 -3.76 -13.21 -19.80
CA GLY A 67 -4.29 -12.61 -18.57
C GLY A 67 -5.17 -11.37 -18.78
N GLY A 68 -5.20 -10.46 -17.81
CA GLY A 68 -6.11 -9.31 -17.79
C GLY A 68 -5.61 -8.08 -18.56
N PHE A 69 -6.40 -7.00 -18.56
CA PHE A 69 -5.95 -5.72 -19.13
C PHE A 69 -4.76 -5.13 -18.38
N TRP A 70 -4.52 -5.55 -17.14
CA TRP A 70 -3.34 -5.20 -16.37
C TRP A 70 -2.04 -5.76 -16.99
N HIS A 71 -2.08 -6.86 -17.75
CA HIS A 71 -0.95 -7.33 -18.56
C HIS A 71 -0.82 -6.58 -19.91
N ASN A 72 -1.91 -5.95 -20.33
CA ASN A 72 -2.10 -5.39 -21.68
C ASN A 72 -2.57 -3.92 -21.54
N GLY A 73 -1.86 -3.12 -20.75
CA GLY A 73 -2.21 -1.75 -20.41
C GLY A 73 -2.31 -0.79 -21.60
N ASP A 74 -1.77 -1.16 -22.76
CA ASP A 74 -1.91 -0.46 -24.05
C ASP A 74 -3.21 -0.78 -24.79
N TYR A 75 -3.88 -1.89 -24.48
CA TYR A 75 -5.14 -2.29 -25.15
C TYR A 75 -6.27 -1.30 -24.92
N PRO A 76 -6.49 -0.77 -23.69
CA PRO A 76 -7.44 0.31 -23.49
C PRO A 76 -7.23 1.49 -24.44
N SER A 77 -5.97 1.86 -24.72
CA SER A 77 -5.66 2.94 -25.67
C SER A 77 -5.98 2.57 -27.11
N ILE A 78 -5.66 1.35 -27.52
CA ILE A 78 -5.98 0.84 -28.85
C ILE A 78 -7.50 0.77 -29.06
N LEU A 79 -8.24 0.22 -28.10
CA LEU A 79 -9.69 0.07 -28.20
C LEU A 79 -10.42 1.41 -28.16
N SER A 80 -9.98 2.35 -27.30
CA SER A 80 -10.49 3.73 -27.32
C SER A 80 -10.26 4.40 -28.67
N PHE A 81 -9.08 4.24 -29.27
CA PHE A 81 -8.80 4.75 -30.61
C PHE A 81 -9.71 4.14 -31.68
N LEU A 82 -9.91 2.83 -31.67
CA LEU A 82 -10.76 2.16 -32.67
C LEU A 82 -12.23 2.60 -32.56
N LYS A 83 -12.72 2.86 -31.34
CA LYS A 83 -14.08 3.40 -31.12
C LYS A 83 -14.18 4.88 -31.50
N MET A 84 -13.14 5.67 -31.25
CA MET A 84 -13.15 7.13 -31.39
C MET A 84 -11.93 7.65 -32.16
N PRO A 85 -11.77 7.32 -33.46
CA PRO A 85 -10.54 7.58 -34.21
C PRO A 85 -10.34 9.06 -34.60
N HIS A 86 -11.27 9.94 -34.23
CA HIS A 86 -11.29 11.33 -34.64
C HIS A 86 -10.47 12.26 -33.73
N TYR A 87 -9.93 11.76 -32.62
CA TYR A 87 -8.98 12.48 -31.76
C TYR A 87 -7.55 12.39 -32.32
N ASP A 88 -6.81 13.48 -32.15
CA ASP A 88 -5.40 13.62 -32.51
C ASP A 88 -4.47 13.05 -31.41
N TYR A 89 -4.91 13.13 -30.14
CA TYR A 89 -4.18 12.63 -28.97
C TYR A 89 -5.10 11.88 -28.00
N TYR A 90 -4.54 10.87 -27.34
CA TYR A 90 -5.21 9.98 -26.40
C TYR A 90 -4.39 9.96 -25.10
N VAL A 91 -4.99 10.40 -24.00
CA VAL A 91 -4.41 10.34 -22.66
C VAL A 91 -5.09 9.22 -21.91
N HIS A 92 -4.34 8.28 -21.37
CA HIS A 92 -4.87 7.21 -20.54
C HIS A 92 -4.24 7.27 -19.18
N LEU A 93 -5.04 7.10 -18.14
CA LEU A 93 -4.56 7.01 -16.78
C LEU A 93 -5.35 6.01 -15.95
N GLU A 94 -4.69 5.41 -14.98
CA GLU A 94 -5.32 4.51 -14.02
C GLU A 94 -6.07 5.28 -12.94
N TYR A 95 -7.09 4.64 -12.37
CA TYR A 95 -7.98 5.26 -11.38
C TYR A 95 -7.26 5.74 -10.11
N ASP A 96 -6.07 5.21 -9.85
CA ASP A 96 -5.18 5.55 -8.74
C ASP A 96 -3.99 6.43 -9.17
N VAL A 97 -4.11 7.13 -10.30
CA VAL A 97 -3.21 8.25 -10.65
C VAL A 97 -3.84 9.58 -10.27
N PHE A 98 -3.19 10.29 -9.35
CA PHE A 98 -3.56 11.68 -9.03
C PHE A 98 -2.76 12.64 -9.90
N VAL A 99 -3.48 13.49 -10.64
CA VAL A 99 -2.89 14.48 -11.55
C VAL A 99 -2.98 15.87 -10.95
N ASN A 100 -1.85 16.58 -10.91
CA ASN A 100 -1.81 18.00 -10.60
C ASN A 100 -0.96 18.74 -11.64
N ASN A 101 -1.38 18.70 -12.89
CA ASN A 101 -0.83 19.54 -13.96
C ASN A 101 -1.91 19.77 -15.01
N ASN A 102 -1.86 20.90 -15.70
CA ASN A 102 -2.78 21.22 -16.78
C ASN A 102 -2.49 20.32 -18.00
N ILE A 103 -3.43 19.42 -18.32
CA ILE A 103 -3.30 18.49 -19.43
C ILE A 103 -3.33 19.22 -20.77
N ASP A 104 -4.10 20.30 -20.91
CA ASP A 104 -4.13 21.10 -22.14
C ASP A 104 -2.74 21.66 -22.51
N ASP A 105 -1.98 22.10 -21.51
CA ASP A 105 -0.63 22.63 -21.72
C ASP A 105 0.33 21.52 -22.19
N ILE A 106 0.22 20.31 -21.62
CA ILE A 106 1.02 19.15 -22.01
C ILE A 106 0.72 18.78 -23.47
N ILE A 107 -0.56 18.70 -23.84
CA ILE A 107 -0.97 18.37 -25.20
C ILE A 107 -0.52 19.46 -26.19
N THR A 108 -0.60 20.74 -25.81
CA THR A 108 -0.08 21.85 -26.63
C THR A 108 1.42 21.73 -26.88
N ILE A 109 2.19 21.32 -25.86
CA ILE A 109 3.62 21.03 -26.01
C ILE A 109 3.83 19.82 -26.94
N MET A 110 3.01 18.77 -26.82
CA MET A 110 3.09 17.62 -27.72
C MET A 110 2.91 18.03 -29.19
N GLU A 111 1.92 18.88 -29.48
CA GLU A 111 1.68 19.38 -30.83
C GLU A 111 2.85 20.22 -31.34
N ASN A 112 3.26 21.24 -30.57
CA ASN A 112 4.32 22.16 -30.99
C ASN A 112 5.67 21.47 -31.19
N GLU A 113 5.97 20.46 -30.37
CA GLU A 113 7.22 19.71 -30.46
C GLU A 113 7.11 18.44 -31.31
N ASN A 114 5.94 18.09 -31.86
CA ASN A 114 5.70 16.81 -32.54
C ASN A 114 6.06 15.58 -31.67
N ILE A 115 5.67 15.59 -30.39
CA ILE A 115 5.87 14.48 -29.46
C ILE A 115 4.73 13.46 -29.66
N ASP A 116 5.10 12.19 -29.78
CA ASP A 116 4.16 11.08 -29.93
C ASP A 116 3.82 10.39 -28.62
N VAL A 117 4.79 10.27 -27.71
CA VAL A 117 4.63 9.52 -26.47
C VAL A 117 5.19 10.29 -25.30
N ILE A 118 4.38 10.42 -24.24
CA ILE A 118 4.83 10.84 -22.90
C ILE A 118 4.47 9.75 -21.90
N GLY A 119 5.47 9.30 -21.13
CA GLY A 119 5.31 8.35 -20.02
C GLY A 119 6.55 8.32 -19.13
N ALA A 120 6.48 7.68 -17.97
CA ALA A 120 7.63 7.53 -17.08
C ALA A 120 8.51 6.36 -17.58
N GLU A 121 9.53 6.67 -18.38
CA GLU A 121 10.35 5.67 -19.05
C GLU A 121 11.59 5.29 -18.24
N ASP A 122 11.84 3.98 -18.09
CA ASP A 122 13.13 3.44 -17.68
C ASP A 122 13.91 3.05 -18.95
N LYS A 123 14.77 3.96 -19.41
CA LYS A 123 15.40 3.90 -20.74
C LYS A 123 16.52 2.86 -20.88
N ASN A 124 16.75 2.04 -19.86
CA ASN A 124 17.80 1.04 -19.87
C ASN A 124 17.27 -0.32 -20.36
N PRO A 125 18.11 -1.13 -21.04
CA PRO A 125 17.84 -2.54 -21.18
C PRO A 125 17.58 -3.17 -19.82
N VAL A 126 16.46 -3.89 -19.65
CA VAL A 126 16.12 -4.49 -18.36
C VAL A 126 16.52 -5.96 -18.35
N HIS A 127 17.51 -6.32 -17.52
CA HIS A 127 17.92 -7.70 -17.37
C HIS A 127 16.83 -8.53 -16.69
N ILE A 128 16.76 -9.82 -17.03
CA ILE A 128 15.79 -10.77 -16.46
C ILE A 128 15.86 -10.88 -14.92
N LYS A 129 17.03 -10.62 -14.33
CA LYS A 129 17.22 -10.61 -12.87
C LYS A 129 16.54 -9.42 -12.20
N ASP A 130 16.39 -8.31 -12.94
CA ASP A 130 15.83 -7.05 -12.44
C ASP A 130 14.33 -6.94 -12.72
N TRP A 131 13.83 -7.73 -13.69
CA TRP A 131 12.41 -7.76 -14.04
C TRP A 131 12.02 -9.11 -14.66
N VAL A 132 11.23 -9.90 -13.92
CA VAL A 132 10.77 -11.23 -14.35
C VAL A 132 10.02 -11.19 -15.68
N HIS A 133 9.36 -10.08 -16.00
CA HIS A 133 8.58 -9.92 -17.23
C HIS A 133 9.44 -9.83 -18.51
N THR A 134 10.75 -9.56 -18.39
CA THR A 134 11.69 -9.59 -19.53
C THR A 134 11.64 -10.94 -20.25
N SER A 135 11.53 -12.05 -19.50
CA SER A 135 11.46 -13.41 -20.07
C SER A 135 10.31 -13.61 -21.06
N PHE A 136 9.17 -12.97 -20.82
CA PHE A 136 7.99 -13.07 -21.69
C PHE A 136 8.16 -12.31 -23.01
N CYS A 137 9.12 -11.38 -23.07
CA CYS A 137 9.37 -10.50 -24.20
C CYS A 137 10.43 -11.06 -25.17
N ILE A 138 11.32 -11.96 -24.71
CA ILE A 138 12.44 -12.52 -25.50
C ILE A 138 12.00 -13.14 -26.83
N PRO A 139 10.86 -13.84 -26.95
CA PRO A 139 10.42 -14.37 -28.24
C PRO A 139 10.03 -13.31 -29.28
N TYR A 140 9.86 -12.05 -28.86
CA TYR A 140 9.37 -10.95 -29.69
C TYR A 140 10.41 -9.85 -29.94
N TYR A 141 11.48 -9.81 -29.13
CA TYR A 141 12.49 -8.75 -29.08
C TYR A 141 13.88 -9.30 -28.78
N ALA A 142 14.93 -8.64 -29.28
CA ALA A 142 16.28 -8.94 -28.81
C ALA A 142 16.44 -8.51 -27.34
N VAL A 143 17.21 -9.27 -26.55
CA VAL A 143 17.30 -9.09 -25.09
C VAL A 143 17.84 -7.70 -24.71
N ASP A 144 18.79 -7.18 -25.47
CA ASP A 144 19.43 -5.88 -25.29
C ASP A 144 18.57 -4.70 -25.79
N GLU A 145 17.48 -4.98 -26.52
CA GLU A 145 16.53 -3.99 -26.99
C GLU A 145 15.36 -3.77 -26.01
N ILE A 146 15.06 -4.74 -25.14
CA ILE A 146 13.89 -4.67 -24.25
C ILE A 146 14.03 -3.49 -23.29
N ARG A 147 13.09 -2.55 -23.36
CA ARG A 147 12.95 -1.42 -22.44
C ARG A 147 11.75 -1.63 -21.52
N ARG A 148 11.63 -0.81 -20.47
CA ARG A 148 10.49 -0.81 -19.55
C ARG A 148 10.03 0.62 -19.30
N GLY A 149 8.73 0.83 -19.11
CA GLY A 149 8.19 2.09 -18.62
C GLY A 149 7.03 1.88 -17.66
N LEU A 150 6.82 2.84 -16.76
CA LEU A 150 5.65 2.91 -15.90
C LEU A 150 4.60 3.81 -16.57
N TYR A 151 3.61 3.20 -17.19
CA TYR A 151 2.59 3.88 -18.00
C TYR A 151 1.23 3.96 -17.30
N CYS A 152 1.23 4.19 -15.99
CA CYS A 152 -0.01 4.39 -15.24
C CYS A 152 -0.71 5.68 -15.66
N ILE A 153 0.03 6.69 -16.14
CA ILE A 153 -0.46 7.73 -17.04
C ILE A 153 0.41 7.76 -18.30
N VAL A 154 -0.23 7.85 -19.46
CA VAL A 154 0.44 7.89 -20.76
C VAL A 154 -0.29 8.83 -21.70
N PHE A 155 0.47 9.62 -22.45
CA PHE A 155 -0.04 10.52 -23.49
C PHE A 155 0.44 10.00 -24.84
N LEU A 156 -0.48 9.77 -25.76
CA LEU A 156 -0.20 9.13 -27.05
C LEU A 156 -0.76 10.00 -28.19
N SER A 157 0.05 10.30 -29.19
CA SER A 157 -0.45 10.77 -30.47
C SER A 157 -1.23 9.66 -31.16
N LYS A 158 -2.14 10.01 -32.07
CA LYS A 158 -2.82 9.05 -32.94
C LYS A 158 -1.81 8.16 -33.69
N ARG A 159 -0.67 8.73 -34.10
CA ARG A 159 0.42 8.00 -34.76
C ARG A 159 1.02 6.93 -33.85
N ALA A 160 1.24 7.23 -32.57
CA ALA A 160 1.70 6.27 -31.59
C ALA A 160 0.71 5.12 -31.41
N VAL A 161 -0.57 5.42 -31.19
CA VAL A 161 -1.60 4.37 -30.97
C VAL A 161 -1.73 3.45 -32.18
N VAL A 162 -1.72 3.99 -33.40
CA VAL A 162 -1.75 3.19 -34.64
C VAL A 162 -0.50 2.30 -34.76
N SER A 163 0.68 2.81 -34.41
CA SER A 163 1.93 2.05 -34.45
C SER A 163 1.90 0.88 -33.45
N LEU A 164 1.40 1.13 -32.23
CA LEU A 164 1.22 0.10 -31.20
C LEU A 164 0.21 -0.97 -31.63
N LEU A 165 -0.93 -0.58 -32.20
CA LEU A 165 -1.91 -1.52 -32.78
C LEU A 165 -1.25 -2.40 -33.85
N ALA A 166 -0.55 -1.81 -34.81
CA ALA A 166 0.13 -2.55 -35.87
C ALA A 166 1.15 -3.56 -35.28
N ARG A 167 1.91 -3.15 -34.26
CA ARG A 167 2.83 -4.05 -33.57
C ARG A 167 2.09 -5.20 -32.87
N ARG A 168 1.05 -4.92 -32.09
CA ARG A 168 0.32 -5.94 -31.35
C ARG A 168 -0.34 -6.96 -32.28
N LEU A 169 -0.85 -6.53 -33.44
CA LEU A 169 -1.34 -7.43 -34.48
C LEU A 169 -0.22 -8.33 -35.02
N ARG A 170 0.97 -7.77 -35.28
CA ARG A 170 2.14 -8.55 -35.70
C ARG A 170 2.57 -9.55 -34.63
N GLN A 171 2.61 -9.15 -33.37
CA GLN A 171 2.94 -10.06 -32.26
C GLN A 171 1.90 -11.18 -32.12
N SER A 172 0.61 -10.86 -32.31
CA SER A 172 -0.47 -11.85 -32.31
C SER A 172 -0.30 -12.85 -33.46
N ALA A 173 0.14 -12.40 -34.64
CA ALA A 173 0.47 -13.28 -35.76
C ALA A 173 1.70 -14.16 -35.48
N MET A 174 2.79 -13.56 -34.97
CA MET A 174 4.02 -14.27 -34.60
C MET A 174 3.77 -15.36 -33.55
N GLN A 175 2.95 -15.07 -32.54
CA GLN A 175 2.62 -16.04 -31.51
C GLN A 175 1.95 -17.28 -32.10
N LYS A 176 1.00 -17.09 -33.03
CA LYS A 176 0.30 -18.18 -33.72
C LYS A 176 1.24 -18.94 -34.67
N GLU A 177 2.05 -18.21 -35.46
CA GLU A 177 2.98 -18.77 -36.44
C GLU A 177 4.04 -19.66 -35.78
N TYR A 178 4.63 -19.19 -34.66
CA TYR A 178 5.71 -19.88 -33.96
C TYR A 178 5.25 -20.66 -32.72
N ASN A 179 3.94 -20.77 -32.48
CA ASN A 179 3.34 -21.44 -31.32
C ASN A 179 3.96 -20.99 -29.97
N LEU A 180 4.15 -19.68 -29.81
CA LEU A 180 4.83 -19.10 -28.65
C LEU A 180 3.94 -19.20 -27.40
N GLN A 181 4.54 -19.62 -26.28
CA GLN A 181 3.84 -19.79 -25.00
C GLN A 181 3.82 -18.50 -24.15
N THR A 182 4.49 -17.44 -24.58
CA THR A 182 4.60 -16.17 -23.84
C THR A 182 3.90 -15.04 -24.57
N TRP A 183 3.61 -13.97 -23.83
CA TRP A 183 3.03 -12.73 -24.35
C TRP A 183 3.72 -11.51 -23.73
N PRO A 184 4.16 -10.51 -24.52
CA PRO A 184 4.93 -9.39 -23.99
C PRO A 184 4.03 -8.40 -23.27
N PHE A 185 4.47 -7.97 -22.09
CA PHE A 185 3.74 -7.02 -21.22
C PHE A 185 3.73 -5.62 -21.83
N SER A 186 2.63 -4.88 -21.62
CA SER A 186 2.47 -3.51 -22.15
C SER A 186 3.62 -2.58 -21.84
N GLU A 187 4.18 -2.69 -20.64
CA GLU A 187 5.24 -1.83 -20.14
C GLU A 187 6.56 -2.05 -20.87
N ALA A 188 6.74 -3.25 -21.45
CA ALA A 188 7.82 -3.53 -22.38
C ALA A 188 7.46 -3.08 -23.81
N VAL A 189 6.24 -3.37 -24.26
CA VAL A 189 5.84 -3.11 -25.65
C VAL A 189 5.85 -1.62 -25.95
N ILE A 190 5.21 -0.78 -25.14
CA ILE A 190 5.18 0.68 -25.38
C ILE A 190 6.62 1.22 -25.42
N ALA A 191 7.43 0.92 -24.40
CA ALA A 191 8.79 1.44 -24.30
C ALA A 191 9.70 0.97 -25.45
N THR A 192 9.62 -0.32 -25.81
CA THR A 192 10.49 -0.92 -26.82
C THR A 192 10.07 -0.49 -28.24
N GLU A 193 8.77 -0.41 -28.53
CA GLU A 193 8.31 0.06 -29.84
C GLU A 193 8.61 1.54 -30.07
N VAL A 194 8.52 2.35 -29.02
CA VAL A 194 8.93 3.76 -29.10
C VAL A 194 10.42 3.86 -29.43
N PHE A 195 11.25 3.00 -28.83
CA PHE A 195 12.69 2.93 -29.14
C PHE A 195 12.99 2.45 -30.58
N HIS A 196 12.21 1.51 -31.10
CA HIS A 196 12.40 0.95 -32.45
C HIS A 196 11.81 1.79 -33.58
N SER A 197 10.89 2.69 -33.28
CA SER A 197 10.15 3.46 -34.28
C SER A 197 10.70 4.89 -34.41
N ASN A 198 10.26 5.59 -35.46
CA ASN A 198 10.52 7.04 -35.61
C ASN A 198 9.53 7.89 -34.78
N LEU A 199 9.03 7.36 -33.66
CA LEU A 199 8.16 8.09 -32.73
C LEU A 199 9.03 8.96 -31.80
N LYS A 200 8.60 10.20 -31.57
CA LYS A 200 9.29 11.12 -30.66
C LYS A 200 8.73 10.96 -29.25
N ALA A 201 9.58 10.51 -28.34
CA ALA A 201 9.22 10.34 -26.94
C ALA A 201 9.72 11.47 -26.03
N ARG A 202 9.01 11.68 -24.93
CA ARG A 202 9.45 12.47 -23.77
C ARG A 202 9.13 11.76 -22.47
N ASP A 203 10.03 11.91 -21.52
CA ASP A 203 9.84 11.41 -20.16
C ASP A 203 8.83 12.28 -19.42
N LEU A 204 7.93 11.67 -18.64
CA LEU A 204 6.92 12.38 -17.84
C LEU A 204 7.55 13.43 -16.92
N LYS A 205 8.80 13.23 -16.47
CA LYS A 205 9.52 14.17 -15.60
C LYS A 205 9.69 15.57 -16.18
N TYR A 206 9.64 15.73 -17.50
CA TYR A 206 9.73 17.04 -18.15
C TYR A 206 8.44 17.87 -17.99
N PHE A 207 7.36 17.24 -17.50
CA PHE A 207 6.04 17.83 -17.35
C PHE A 207 5.63 17.94 -15.88
N CYS A 208 6.59 17.92 -14.96
CA CYS A 208 6.34 18.11 -13.54
C CYS A 208 7.58 18.66 -12.84
N ASP A 209 7.37 19.25 -11.67
CA ASP A 209 8.45 19.74 -10.82
C ASP A 209 9.20 18.56 -10.15
N ASN A 210 8.51 17.45 -9.89
CA ASN A 210 9.06 16.20 -9.38
C ASN A 210 8.10 15.02 -9.60
N LEU A 211 8.63 13.80 -9.48
CA LEU A 211 7.92 12.51 -9.50
C LEU A 211 8.19 11.71 -8.22
N ASP A 212 8.43 12.38 -7.08
CA ASP A 212 8.88 11.74 -5.84
C ASP A 212 7.89 10.69 -5.29
N TYR A 213 6.62 10.78 -5.71
CA TYR A 213 5.51 9.92 -5.28
C TYR A 213 4.87 9.15 -6.44
N TYR A 214 5.60 8.97 -7.54
CA TYR A 214 5.16 8.21 -8.70
C TYR A 214 5.97 6.91 -8.79
N ASP A 215 5.41 5.84 -8.25
CA ASP A 215 6.06 4.54 -8.07
C ASP A 215 5.14 3.37 -8.45
N TRP A 216 5.67 2.15 -8.51
CA TRP A 216 4.90 0.93 -8.77
C TRP A 216 4.07 0.47 -7.58
N LYS A 217 4.54 0.68 -6.35
CA LYS A 217 4.02 0.02 -5.14
C LYS A 217 3.87 0.96 -3.94
N ASP A 218 4.61 2.07 -3.90
CA ASP A 218 4.63 2.97 -2.74
C ASP A 218 3.41 3.90 -2.68
N VAL A 219 2.29 3.36 -2.19
CA VAL A 219 0.99 4.04 -2.18
C VAL A 219 1.02 5.32 -1.35
N SER A 220 0.30 6.34 -1.80
CA SER A 220 -0.01 7.55 -1.05
C SER A 220 -1.51 7.64 -0.73
N LEU A 221 -1.88 8.33 0.35
CA LEU A 221 -3.28 8.69 0.55
C LEU A 221 -3.68 9.82 -0.42
N VAL A 222 -4.96 9.90 -0.79
CA VAL A 222 -5.44 10.94 -1.72
C VAL A 222 -5.29 12.35 -1.12
N ASP A 223 -5.63 12.53 0.15
CA ASP A 223 -5.47 13.80 0.88
C ASP A 223 -3.99 14.21 1.01
N PHE A 224 -3.09 13.24 1.19
CA PHE A 224 -1.65 13.48 1.14
C PHE A 224 -1.21 14.03 -0.22
N ALA A 225 -1.69 13.43 -1.32
CA ALA A 225 -1.39 13.90 -2.66
C ALA A 225 -1.95 15.30 -2.92
N GLU A 226 -3.16 15.60 -2.43
CA GLU A 226 -3.76 16.95 -2.50
C GLU A 226 -2.88 17.99 -1.80
N GLU A 227 -2.47 17.74 -0.55
CA GLU A 227 -1.62 18.67 0.21
C GLU A 227 -0.26 18.87 -0.46
N LYS A 228 0.42 17.77 -0.83
CA LYS A 228 1.79 17.82 -1.35
C LYS A 228 1.90 18.37 -2.77
N SER A 229 0.79 18.36 -3.51
CA SER A 229 0.72 18.92 -4.85
C SER A 229 0.46 20.43 -4.87
N LEU A 230 0.12 21.07 -3.74
CA LEU A 230 -0.17 22.51 -3.70
C LEU A 230 0.98 23.35 -4.26
N GLY A 231 0.65 24.16 -5.28
CA GLY A 231 1.60 25.05 -5.94
C GLY A 231 2.63 24.35 -6.85
N LYS A 232 2.50 23.03 -7.09
CA LYS A 232 3.47 22.25 -7.87
C LYS A 232 2.82 21.50 -9.01
N LYS A 233 3.48 21.39 -10.16
CA LYS A 233 3.09 20.46 -11.22
C LYS A 233 3.60 19.06 -10.88
N THR A 234 2.73 18.08 -10.69
CA THR A 234 3.18 16.73 -10.31
C THR A 234 2.12 15.65 -10.57
N PHE A 235 2.55 14.39 -10.47
CA PHE A 235 1.74 13.19 -10.61
C PHE A 235 2.06 12.25 -9.45
N PHE A 236 1.03 11.64 -8.84
CA PHE A 236 1.20 10.60 -7.83
C PHE A 236 0.65 9.29 -8.36
N HIS A 237 1.34 8.20 -8.06
CA HIS A 237 0.85 6.87 -8.32
C HIS A 237 1.57 5.86 -7.40
N PRO A 238 0.86 4.88 -6.83
CA PRO A 238 -0.60 4.81 -6.72
C PRO A 238 -1.13 5.70 -5.57
N VAL A 239 -2.33 6.27 -5.71
CA VAL A 239 -3.08 6.90 -4.61
C VAL A 239 -4.27 6.05 -4.17
N ALA A 240 -4.59 6.02 -2.87
CA ALA A 240 -5.67 5.19 -2.37
C ALA A 240 -6.29 5.68 -1.04
N ASP A 241 -7.27 4.91 -0.56
CA ASP A 241 -7.79 5.03 0.80
C ASP A 241 -6.84 4.44 1.85
N LEU A 242 -7.16 4.64 3.13
CA LEU A 242 -6.36 4.13 4.25
C LEU A 242 -6.24 2.60 4.24
N LYS A 243 -7.27 1.88 3.78
CA LYS A 243 -7.28 0.41 3.78
C LYS A 243 -6.26 -0.13 2.78
N LYS A 244 -6.29 0.34 1.52
CA LYS A 244 -5.33 -0.05 0.47
C LYS A 244 -3.92 0.49 0.79
N PHE A 245 -3.81 1.68 1.39
CA PHE A 245 -2.52 2.19 1.90
C PHE A 245 -1.87 1.24 2.91
N ILE A 246 -2.63 0.79 3.93
CA ILE A 246 -2.13 -0.16 4.92
C ILE A 246 -1.74 -1.49 4.25
N HIS A 247 -2.61 -2.00 3.38
CA HIS A 247 -2.41 -3.29 2.73
C HIS A 247 -1.12 -3.31 1.87
N LEU A 248 -0.85 -2.27 1.09
CA LEU A 248 0.26 -2.28 0.16
C LEU A 248 1.59 -1.82 0.77
N ASN A 249 1.58 -0.87 1.72
CA ASN A 249 2.82 -0.35 2.30
C ASN A 249 3.40 -1.19 3.45
N PHE A 250 2.60 -2.04 4.10
CA PHE A 250 3.02 -2.77 5.31
C PHE A 250 2.99 -4.31 5.19
N GLN A 251 2.77 -4.86 3.98
CA GLN A 251 2.80 -6.31 3.76
C GLN A 251 4.14 -6.85 3.26
N THR A 252 5.07 -5.97 2.88
CA THR A 252 6.39 -6.37 2.39
C THR A 252 7.44 -6.24 3.48
N SER A 253 8.50 -7.05 3.38
CA SER A 253 9.72 -6.81 4.14
C SER A 253 10.37 -5.55 3.57
N ARG A 254 10.34 -4.47 4.37
CA ARG A 254 11.02 -3.19 4.12
C ARG A 254 11.32 -2.53 5.44
N LYS A 255 12.16 -1.50 5.41
CA LYS A 255 12.31 -0.53 6.51
C LYS A 255 11.53 0.74 6.23
N ILE A 256 11.33 1.54 7.26
CA ILE A 256 10.86 2.91 7.12
C ILE A 256 11.90 3.76 6.37
N ASP A 257 11.43 4.59 5.45
CA ASP A 257 12.19 5.64 4.78
C ASP A 257 11.52 7.00 5.00
N ASN A 258 12.18 8.08 4.55
CA ASN A 258 11.69 9.44 4.76
C ASN A 258 10.33 9.70 4.09
N ILE A 259 10.09 9.11 2.91
CA ILE A 259 8.86 9.29 2.14
C ILE A 259 7.69 8.61 2.85
N LEU A 260 7.87 7.35 3.27
CA LEU A 260 6.84 6.61 3.99
C LEU A 260 6.58 7.23 5.37
N LEU A 261 7.61 7.72 6.06
CA LEU A 261 7.44 8.42 7.34
C LEU A 261 6.64 9.72 7.17
N GLU A 262 6.90 10.48 6.12
CA GLU A 262 6.15 11.70 5.81
C GLU A 262 4.66 11.41 5.56
N LYS A 263 4.36 10.33 4.82
CA LYS A 263 2.98 9.85 4.59
C LYS A 263 2.30 9.46 5.91
N ILE A 264 3.01 8.77 6.81
CA ILE A 264 2.50 8.36 8.13
C ILE A 264 2.22 9.57 9.03
N ILE A 265 3.15 10.54 9.04
CA ILE A 265 3.01 11.79 9.79
C ILE A 265 1.78 12.57 9.34
N HIS A 266 1.58 12.70 8.02
CA HIS A 266 0.42 13.39 7.46
C HIS A 266 -0.90 12.71 7.87
N ALA A 267 -0.95 11.38 7.86
CA ALA A 267 -2.15 10.63 8.20
C ALA A 267 -2.57 10.75 9.68
N LYS A 268 -1.66 11.16 10.57
CA LYS A 268 -1.91 11.37 12.02
C LYS A 268 -2.69 10.21 12.66
N ASN A 269 -2.26 8.98 12.32
CA ASN A 269 -2.98 7.77 12.69
C ASN A 269 -2.08 6.86 13.52
N THR A 270 -2.45 6.61 14.77
CA THR A 270 -1.69 5.77 15.72
C THR A 270 -1.39 4.39 15.17
N LYS A 271 -2.34 3.76 14.48
CA LYS A 271 -2.14 2.44 13.88
C LYS A 271 -1.01 2.44 12.86
N LEU A 272 -0.87 3.49 12.06
CA LEU A 272 0.20 3.58 11.07
C LEU A 272 1.58 3.72 11.73
N PHE A 273 1.71 4.50 12.79
CA PHE A 273 2.96 4.57 13.57
C PHE A 273 3.30 3.23 14.23
N CYS A 274 2.29 2.52 14.73
CA CYS A 274 2.48 1.20 15.32
C CYS A 274 2.93 0.17 14.27
N LEU A 275 2.24 0.11 13.12
CA LEU A 275 2.62 -0.78 12.03
C LEU A 275 4.01 -0.43 11.47
N SER A 276 4.34 0.85 11.36
CA SER A 276 5.66 1.27 10.87
C SER A 276 6.76 0.90 11.84
N TYR A 277 6.54 0.98 13.15
CA TYR A 277 7.52 0.60 14.18
C TYR A 277 7.94 -0.86 14.06
N HIS A 278 7.00 -1.73 13.68
CA HIS A 278 7.18 -3.17 13.56
C HIS A 278 7.57 -3.66 12.16
N LEU A 279 7.93 -2.76 11.25
CA LEU A 279 8.45 -3.14 9.93
C LEU A 279 9.72 -4.02 10.09
N PRO A 280 9.83 -5.16 9.38
CA PRO A 280 10.84 -6.18 9.68
C PRO A 280 12.29 -5.73 9.57
N GLU A 281 12.59 -4.77 8.69
CA GLU A 281 13.97 -4.31 8.44
C GLU A 281 14.34 -3.06 9.26
N ASN A 282 13.46 -2.58 10.14
CA ASN A 282 13.76 -1.44 11.00
C ASN A 282 14.85 -1.78 12.03
N ASN A 283 15.85 -0.89 12.14
CA ASN A 283 16.79 -0.88 13.24
C ASN A 283 16.31 0.01 14.40
N GLU A 284 17.12 0.16 15.45
CA GLU A 284 16.77 0.98 16.62
C GLU A 284 16.69 2.49 16.28
N ASP A 285 17.48 2.99 15.34
CA ASP A 285 17.39 4.39 14.89
C ASP A 285 16.05 4.65 14.18
N ASN A 286 15.61 3.70 13.33
CA ASN A 286 14.30 3.77 12.68
C ASN A 286 13.17 3.82 13.71
N LYS A 287 13.20 2.91 14.69
CA LYS A 287 12.21 2.86 15.78
C LYS A 287 12.19 4.14 16.60
N LYS A 288 13.37 4.70 16.92
CA LYS A 288 13.51 5.98 17.62
C LYS A 288 12.89 7.12 16.83
N GLN A 289 13.19 7.23 15.53
CA GLN A 289 12.63 8.25 14.65
C GLN A 289 11.10 8.16 14.56
N ILE A 290 10.54 6.95 14.50
CA ILE A 290 9.09 6.73 14.50
C ILE A 290 8.47 7.20 15.82
N LEU A 291 9.08 6.84 16.96
CA LEU A 291 8.61 7.27 18.29
C LEU A 291 8.67 8.79 18.48
N GLU A 292 9.75 9.43 18.05
CA GLU A 292 9.90 10.90 18.10
C GLU A 292 8.83 11.59 17.24
N SER A 293 8.62 11.09 16.02
CA SER A 293 7.58 11.59 15.11
C SER A 293 6.18 11.41 15.69
N TYR A 294 5.90 10.25 16.29
CA TYR A 294 4.64 9.99 16.99
C TYR A 294 4.42 11.00 18.11
N LYS A 295 5.41 11.19 18.99
CA LYS A 295 5.33 12.14 20.13
C LYS A 295 5.05 13.56 19.66
N GLN A 296 5.72 13.99 18.58
CA GLN A 296 5.56 15.33 18.01
C GLN A 296 4.16 15.54 17.42
N VAL A 297 3.63 14.56 16.70
CA VAL A 297 2.42 14.71 15.87
C VAL A 297 1.14 14.37 16.63
N MET A 298 1.17 13.31 17.42
CA MET A 298 0.01 12.79 18.15
C MET A 298 -0.13 13.42 19.55
N GLY A 299 0.99 13.83 20.14
CA GLY A 299 1.03 14.24 21.54
C GLY A 299 0.49 13.16 22.46
N ASN A 300 -0.13 13.56 23.58
CA ASN A 300 -0.58 12.64 24.63
C ASN A 300 -2.02 12.11 24.43
N LYS A 301 -2.54 12.09 23.18
CA LYS A 301 -3.98 11.90 22.93
C LYS A 301 -4.46 10.45 22.83
N ASP A 302 -3.60 9.54 22.41
CA ASP A 302 -3.98 8.14 22.19
C ASP A 302 -3.16 7.23 23.12
N LEU A 303 -1.89 7.01 22.80
CA LEU A 303 -0.96 6.24 23.64
C LEU A 303 -0.23 7.14 24.66
N GLU A 304 -0.89 7.47 25.77
CA GLU A 304 -0.35 8.45 26.75
C GLU A 304 0.94 7.99 27.47
N TYR A 305 1.07 6.68 27.70
CA TYR A 305 2.22 6.10 28.40
C TYR A 305 3.57 6.29 27.69
N ILE A 306 3.55 6.66 26.42
CA ILE A 306 4.78 6.91 25.64
C ILE A 306 5.57 8.11 26.19
N PHE A 307 4.91 8.96 26.98
CA PHE A 307 5.51 10.09 27.69
C PHE A 307 5.88 9.78 29.14
N ASP A 308 5.47 8.61 29.67
CA ASP A 308 5.85 8.13 30.99
C ASP A 308 7.21 7.39 30.96
N ASN A 309 7.75 7.11 32.15
CA ASN A 309 8.88 6.21 32.32
C ASN A 309 8.44 4.74 32.13
N ILE A 310 8.66 4.18 30.94
CA ILE A 310 8.34 2.77 30.66
C ILE A 310 9.41 1.87 31.28
N ILE A 311 9.03 1.09 32.29
CA ILE A 311 9.94 0.23 33.06
C ILE A 311 9.94 -1.23 32.61
N SER A 312 9.03 -1.61 31.71
CA SER A 312 8.93 -2.99 31.20
C SER A 312 9.86 -3.30 30.03
N VAL A 313 10.39 -2.29 29.33
CA VAL A 313 11.25 -2.50 28.16
C VAL A 313 12.54 -3.20 28.56
N GLY A 314 12.89 -4.27 27.84
CA GLY A 314 14.10 -5.05 28.09
C GLY A 314 14.03 -5.97 29.31
N CYS A 315 12.89 -6.04 30.00
CA CYS A 315 12.66 -7.03 31.04
C CYS A 315 12.44 -8.42 30.43
N VAL A 316 12.51 -9.46 31.27
CA VAL A 316 12.31 -10.86 30.85
C VAL A 316 10.90 -11.29 31.20
N ALA A 317 10.22 -11.90 30.25
CA ALA A 317 8.91 -12.47 30.42
C ALA A 317 8.90 -13.96 30.10
N THR A 318 7.92 -14.64 30.69
CA THR A 318 7.65 -16.07 30.48
C THR A 318 6.16 -16.27 30.29
N GLN A 319 5.79 -17.39 29.69
CA GLN A 319 4.40 -17.79 29.53
C GLN A 319 4.23 -19.27 29.85
N SER A 320 2.99 -19.66 30.13
CA SER A 320 2.65 -21.00 30.61
C SER A 320 2.87 -22.11 29.57
N SER A 321 2.77 -21.79 28.28
CA SER A 321 3.01 -22.70 27.16
C SER A 321 3.15 -21.92 25.84
N ILE A 322 3.70 -22.59 24.83
CA ILE A 322 3.84 -22.10 23.45
C ILE A 322 2.88 -22.92 22.59
N SER A 323 2.24 -22.30 21.60
CA SER A 323 1.37 -22.99 20.66
C SER A 323 1.95 -23.07 19.26
N ARG A 324 1.32 -23.87 18.38
CA ARG A 324 1.66 -23.88 16.95
C ARG A 324 1.50 -22.52 16.23
N TYR A 325 0.82 -21.56 16.86
CA TYR A 325 0.63 -20.20 16.34
C TYR A 325 1.59 -19.19 16.97
N SER A 326 2.43 -19.62 17.92
CA SER A 326 3.46 -18.76 18.48
C SER A 326 4.49 -18.38 17.43
N ALA A 327 5.03 -17.16 17.52
CA ALA A 327 6.03 -16.70 16.56
C ALA A 327 7.41 -17.34 16.79
N SER A 328 7.69 -17.75 18.03
CA SER A 328 8.90 -18.46 18.44
C SER A 328 8.71 -19.09 19.81
N ASP A 329 9.64 -19.96 20.22
CA ASP A 329 9.64 -20.59 21.55
C ASP A 329 9.89 -19.60 22.71
N ASN A 330 10.36 -18.39 22.40
CA ASN A 330 10.69 -17.33 23.38
C ASN A 330 9.89 -16.04 23.09
N GLU A 331 8.64 -16.18 22.64
CA GLU A 331 7.83 -15.02 22.22
C GLU A 331 7.34 -14.14 23.38
N ALA A 332 7.45 -14.60 24.64
CA ALA A 332 6.90 -13.91 25.81
C ALA A 332 7.40 -12.46 25.94
N ASP A 333 8.67 -12.20 25.63
CA ASP A 333 9.27 -10.85 25.67
C ASP A 333 8.66 -9.91 24.63
N ARG A 334 8.10 -10.46 23.54
CA ARG A 334 7.44 -9.66 22.50
C ARG A 334 6.24 -8.90 23.04
N VAL A 335 5.66 -9.26 24.19
CA VAL A 335 4.59 -8.49 24.83
C VAL A 335 5.07 -7.11 25.28
N LEU A 336 6.35 -6.95 25.59
CA LEU A 336 6.91 -5.76 26.23
C LEU A 336 7.30 -4.66 25.23
N ASN A 337 6.61 -4.59 24.07
CA ASN A 337 6.88 -3.55 23.08
C ASN A 337 6.43 -2.17 23.59
N ILE A 338 7.12 -1.12 23.13
CA ILE A 338 6.70 0.27 23.37
C ILE A 338 5.44 0.61 22.56
N LEU A 339 5.28 0.07 21.34
CA LEU A 339 4.08 0.30 20.52
C LEU A 339 3.36 -1.03 20.27
N PRO A 340 2.01 -1.06 20.31
CA PRO A 340 1.25 -2.27 20.01
C PRO A 340 1.47 -2.73 18.57
N ARG A 341 1.31 -4.02 18.30
CA ARG A 341 1.51 -4.61 16.97
C ARG A 341 0.27 -4.52 16.08
N TYR A 342 -0.89 -4.25 16.66
CA TYR A 342 -2.20 -4.47 16.03
C TYR A 342 -2.38 -5.93 15.60
N GLY A 343 -1.98 -6.84 16.48
CA GLY A 343 -2.02 -8.29 16.28
C GLY A 343 -1.96 -9.02 17.63
N TYR A 344 -1.16 -10.07 17.72
CA TYR A 344 -0.81 -10.71 19.00
C TYR A 344 0.72 -10.85 19.10
N SER A 345 1.25 -10.78 20.32
CA SER A 345 2.66 -11.03 20.58
C SER A 345 2.92 -12.41 21.16
N ILE A 346 1.91 -13.00 21.79
CA ILE A 346 1.97 -14.35 22.37
C ILE A 346 0.75 -15.18 22.03
N HIS A 347 0.90 -16.50 22.12
CA HIS A 347 -0.19 -17.45 22.00
C HIS A 347 0.11 -18.73 22.80
N THR A 348 -0.56 -18.93 23.93
CA THR A 348 -0.45 -20.19 24.68
C THR A 348 -1.24 -21.31 23.99
N GLU A 349 -0.99 -22.56 24.39
CA GLU A 349 -1.92 -23.65 24.12
C GLU A 349 -3.25 -23.42 24.86
N LYS A 350 -4.29 -24.15 24.43
CA LYS A 350 -5.52 -24.23 25.22
C LYS A 350 -5.28 -25.11 26.44
N GLN A 351 -5.40 -24.53 27.62
CA GLN A 351 -5.11 -25.19 28.88
C GLN A 351 -5.88 -24.57 30.04
N GLU A 352 -5.78 -25.18 31.21
CA GLU A 352 -6.33 -24.63 32.45
C GLU A 352 -5.43 -23.48 32.95
N ASN A 353 -6.03 -22.33 33.22
CA ASN A 353 -5.41 -21.10 33.74
C ASN A 353 -4.11 -20.68 32.99
N PRO A 354 -4.15 -20.46 31.65
CA PRO A 354 -3.00 -20.00 30.89
C PRO A 354 -2.54 -18.63 31.38
N TRP A 355 -1.23 -18.38 31.36
CA TRP A 355 -0.65 -17.16 31.91
C TRP A 355 0.57 -16.66 31.14
N TRP A 356 0.80 -15.36 31.26
CA TRP A 356 2.03 -14.65 30.90
C TRP A 356 2.49 -13.83 32.10
N MET A 357 3.80 -13.71 32.31
CA MET A 357 4.38 -13.01 33.46
C MET A 357 5.68 -12.33 33.07
N VAL A 358 5.85 -11.08 33.50
CA VAL A 358 7.13 -10.35 33.41
C VAL A 358 7.78 -10.24 34.77
N ASP A 359 9.10 -10.46 34.79
CA ASP A 359 10.00 -10.15 35.91
C ASP A 359 10.69 -8.82 35.62
N LEU A 360 10.39 -7.80 36.43
CA LEU A 360 10.99 -6.47 36.34
C LEU A 360 12.45 -6.42 36.83
N GLY A 361 12.98 -7.55 37.31
CA GLY A 361 14.34 -7.75 37.83
C GLY A 361 14.47 -7.47 39.33
N GLU A 362 13.79 -6.43 39.82
CA GLU A 362 13.75 -6.02 41.22
C GLU A 362 12.38 -5.40 41.56
N GLU A 363 12.13 -5.13 42.84
CA GLU A 363 10.93 -4.41 43.27
C GLU A 363 10.98 -2.97 42.75
N LYS A 364 10.06 -2.62 41.84
CA LYS A 364 9.96 -1.28 41.24
C LYS A 364 8.63 -0.63 41.57
N ASP A 365 8.65 0.69 41.73
CA ASP A 365 7.43 1.49 41.82
C ASP A 365 6.66 1.41 40.50
N ILE A 366 5.48 0.77 40.52
CA ILE A 366 4.59 0.69 39.37
C ILE A 366 3.52 1.77 39.52
N LYS A 367 3.35 2.60 38.48
CA LYS A 367 2.34 3.65 38.37
C LYS A 367 1.14 3.18 37.56
N ASN A 368 1.38 2.63 36.38
CA ASN A 368 0.31 2.14 35.49
C ASN A 368 0.71 0.86 34.77
N ILE A 369 -0.30 0.06 34.43
CA ILE A 369 -0.20 -1.05 33.47
C ILE A 369 -1.18 -0.76 32.34
N TYR A 370 -0.69 -0.76 31.10
CA TYR A 370 -1.49 -0.60 29.89
C TYR A 370 -1.59 -1.95 29.19
N PHE A 371 -2.81 -2.41 28.98
CA PHE A 371 -3.10 -3.68 28.34
C PHE A 371 -3.68 -3.48 26.93
N PHE A 372 -3.14 -4.22 25.97
CA PHE A 372 -3.60 -4.30 24.59
C PHE A 372 -4.01 -5.73 24.28
N ASP A 373 -5.31 -5.92 24.09
CA ASP A 373 -5.85 -7.17 23.61
C ASP A 373 -5.58 -7.37 22.11
N ARG A 374 -5.87 -8.55 21.57
CA ARG A 374 -5.79 -8.83 20.14
C ARG A 374 -6.99 -8.19 19.41
N PRO A 375 -6.80 -7.35 18.36
CA PRO A 375 -7.86 -6.47 17.86
C PRO A 375 -8.99 -7.17 17.07
N ASP A 376 -8.80 -8.39 16.59
CA ASP A 376 -9.79 -9.15 15.78
C ASP A 376 -10.66 -10.11 16.61
N PHE A 377 -10.08 -10.81 17.62
CA PHE A 377 -10.78 -11.81 18.44
C PHE A 377 -10.44 -11.76 19.93
N GLY A 378 -9.71 -10.74 20.38
CA GLY A 378 -9.17 -10.67 21.74
C GLY A 378 -10.25 -10.73 22.82
N GLY A 379 -11.32 -9.94 22.65
CA GLY A 379 -12.38 -9.79 23.66
C GLY A 379 -12.97 -11.12 24.15
N GLU A 380 -13.26 -12.05 23.23
CA GLU A 380 -13.78 -13.39 23.54
C GLU A 380 -12.72 -14.30 24.18
N ARG A 381 -11.46 -14.21 23.74
CA ARG A 381 -10.36 -15.06 24.21
C ARG A 381 -9.78 -14.59 25.54
N THR A 382 -9.97 -13.31 25.87
CA THR A 382 -9.62 -12.72 27.17
C THR A 382 -10.84 -12.57 28.08
N GLN A 383 -11.87 -13.39 27.86
CA GLN A 383 -12.94 -13.56 28.85
C GLN A 383 -12.34 -14.22 30.11
N ASN A 384 -12.66 -13.67 31.28
CA ASN A 384 -12.09 -14.07 32.59
C ASN A 384 -10.60 -13.73 32.76
N LEU A 385 -10.15 -12.63 32.15
CA LEU A 385 -8.80 -12.09 32.32
C LEU A 385 -8.61 -11.55 33.74
N ARG A 386 -7.45 -11.85 34.33
CA ARG A 386 -6.95 -11.26 35.56
C ARG A 386 -5.55 -10.71 35.38
N ILE A 387 -5.29 -9.57 35.98
CA ILE A 387 -3.96 -8.97 36.08
C ILE A 387 -3.63 -8.83 37.56
N SER A 388 -2.46 -9.34 37.94
CA SER A 388 -2.01 -9.45 39.31
C SER A 388 -0.56 -9.00 39.44
N VAL A 389 -0.20 -8.53 40.63
CA VAL A 389 1.14 -8.05 40.95
C VAL A 389 1.71 -8.79 42.16
N ALA A 390 3.04 -8.91 42.23
CA ALA A 390 3.71 -9.60 43.34
C ALA A 390 5.17 -9.14 43.55
N ASN A 391 5.68 -9.35 44.77
CA ASN A 391 7.12 -9.33 45.07
C ASN A 391 7.74 -10.74 45.11
N ASN A 392 6.91 -11.75 45.39
CA ASN A 392 7.25 -13.17 45.35
C ASN A 392 6.37 -13.87 44.30
N PRO A 393 6.92 -14.64 43.33
CA PRO A 393 6.13 -15.31 42.30
C PRO A 393 5.17 -16.40 42.84
N GLU A 394 5.18 -16.70 44.14
CA GLU A 394 4.24 -17.62 44.77
C GLU A 394 2.95 -16.93 45.28
N GLU A 395 2.96 -15.61 45.47
CA GLU A 395 1.86 -14.86 46.09
C GLU A 395 1.47 -13.63 45.25
N PHE A 396 0.44 -13.79 44.42
CA PHE A 396 -0.07 -12.74 43.54
C PHE A 396 -1.31 -12.06 44.10
N HIS A 397 -1.31 -10.72 44.08
CA HIS A 397 -2.47 -9.91 44.45
C HIS A 397 -3.18 -9.42 43.18
N PRO A 398 -4.46 -9.78 42.95
CA PRO A 398 -5.20 -9.31 41.78
C PRO A 398 -5.52 -7.83 41.90
N ILE A 399 -5.27 -7.09 40.82
CA ILE A 399 -5.52 -5.64 40.71
C ILE A 399 -6.54 -5.31 39.62
N PHE A 400 -6.81 -6.25 38.72
CA PHE A 400 -7.81 -6.10 37.67
C PHE A 400 -8.44 -7.45 37.32
N GLN A 401 -9.73 -7.43 37.00
CA GLN A 401 -10.48 -8.58 36.51
C GLN A 401 -11.49 -8.15 35.44
N LYS A 402 -11.60 -8.96 34.38
CA LYS A 402 -12.59 -8.80 33.31
C LYS A 402 -13.25 -10.15 33.01
N ASN A 403 -14.56 -10.24 33.23
CA ASN A 403 -15.33 -11.49 33.03
C ASN A 403 -16.28 -11.46 31.81
N ASN A 404 -16.33 -10.34 31.08
CA ASN A 404 -17.13 -10.18 29.87
C ASN A 404 -16.29 -10.38 28.61
N THR A 405 -16.91 -10.24 27.44
CA THR A 405 -16.28 -10.41 26.12
C THR A 405 -15.83 -9.09 25.49
N ASP A 406 -15.81 -7.99 26.24
CA ASP A 406 -15.51 -6.66 25.70
C ASP A 406 -14.04 -6.56 25.29
N LEU A 407 -13.74 -6.10 24.09
CA LEU A 407 -12.35 -5.85 23.68
C LEU A 407 -11.78 -4.68 24.50
N ILE A 408 -10.64 -4.91 25.18
CA ILE A 408 -9.92 -3.88 25.91
C ILE A 408 -8.63 -3.51 25.17
N TRP A 409 -8.57 -2.28 24.67
CA TRP A 409 -7.44 -1.78 23.88
C TRP A 409 -6.91 -0.49 24.52
N ASN A 410 -5.60 -0.42 24.78
CA ASN A 410 -4.98 0.68 25.51
C ASN A 410 -5.63 0.90 26.89
N TYR A 411 -5.98 -0.20 27.57
CA TYR A 411 -6.70 -0.13 28.84
C TYR A 411 -5.72 0.13 29.98
N LYS A 412 -5.89 1.27 30.66
CA LYS A 412 -5.04 1.72 31.75
C LYS A 412 -5.53 1.17 33.09
N ILE A 413 -4.62 0.57 33.83
CA ILE A 413 -4.82 0.11 35.20
C ILE A 413 -3.83 0.87 36.08
N GLU A 414 -4.34 1.72 36.96
CA GLU A 414 -3.52 2.43 37.94
C GLU A 414 -3.08 1.46 39.03
N VAL A 415 -1.80 1.54 39.38
CA VAL A 415 -1.18 0.70 40.40
C VAL A 415 -0.52 1.62 41.42
N SER A 416 -0.61 1.24 42.69
CA SER A 416 0.09 1.92 43.78
C SER A 416 0.86 0.88 44.57
N GLY A 417 2.19 0.95 44.50
CA GLY A 417 3.09 0.10 45.27
C GLY A 417 4.33 -0.34 44.50
N LYS A 418 5.19 -1.06 45.22
CA LYS A 418 6.41 -1.67 44.69
C LYS A 418 6.17 -3.15 44.44
N TYR A 419 6.37 -3.55 43.19
CA TYR A 419 6.19 -4.92 42.73
C TYR A 419 7.34 -5.33 41.81
N ARG A 420 7.72 -6.61 41.85
CA ARG A 420 8.70 -7.19 40.92
C ARG A 420 8.04 -7.91 39.75
N PHE A 421 6.90 -8.53 39.97
CA PHE A 421 6.22 -9.36 38.98
C PHE A 421 4.86 -8.77 38.61
N VAL A 422 4.55 -8.83 37.31
CA VAL A 422 3.20 -8.61 36.79
C VAL A 422 2.79 -9.87 36.04
N LYS A 423 1.65 -10.46 36.42
CA LYS A 423 1.10 -11.66 35.81
C LYS A 423 -0.26 -11.35 35.20
N ILE A 424 -0.43 -11.79 33.95
CA ILE A 424 -1.68 -11.75 33.20
C ILE A 424 -2.11 -13.18 32.97
N HIS A 425 -3.33 -13.55 33.39
CA HIS A 425 -3.82 -14.91 33.22
C HIS A 425 -5.31 -14.95 32.95
N LEU A 426 -5.78 -16.07 32.40
CA LEU A 426 -7.20 -16.38 32.37
C LEU A 426 -7.56 -17.26 33.57
N GLU A 427 -8.80 -17.14 34.04
CA GLU A 427 -9.39 -18.12 34.95
C GLU A 427 -10.17 -19.18 34.20
N GLY A 428 -9.92 -20.45 34.53
CA GLY A 428 -10.52 -21.60 33.88
C GLY A 428 -9.78 -22.02 32.61
N GLU A 429 -10.44 -22.87 31.82
CA GLU A 429 -9.89 -23.40 30.57
C GLU A 429 -9.95 -22.34 29.46
N GLY A 430 -8.81 -22.05 28.84
CA GLY A 430 -8.73 -21.06 27.77
C GLY A 430 -7.37 -21.07 27.07
N LEU A 431 -7.15 -20.12 26.17
CA LEU A 431 -5.85 -19.84 25.58
C LEU A 431 -5.59 -18.34 25.70
N LEU A 432 -4.37 -17.95 26.08
CA LEU A 432 -4.00 -16.55 26.28
C LEU A 432 -3.25 -16.05 25.05
N ASN A 433 -3.81 -15.05 24.38
CA ASN A 433 -3.23 -14.46 23.18
C ASN A 433 -3.57 -12.97 23.04
N PHE A 434 -2.71 -12.11 23.55
CA PHE A 434 -2.90 -10.66 23.50
C PHE A 434 -1.71 -9.96 22.83
N ASP A 435 -1.85 -8.65 22.59
CA ASP A 435 -0.88 -7.87 21.83
C ASP A 435 0.29 -7.42 22.70
N THR A 436 0.05 -6.50 23.63
CA THR A 436 1.12 -5.76 24.29
C THR A 436 0.75 -5.42 25.73
N CYS A 437 1.74 -5.41 26.61
CA CYS A 437 1.63 -4.92 27.98
C CYS A 437 2.74 -3.91 28.25
N VAL A 438 2.37 -2.69 28.62
CA VAL A 438 3.31 -1.63 28.98
C VAL A 438 3.17 -1.30 30.45
N ILE A 439 4.29 -1.31 31.18
CA ILE A 439 4.31 -0.99 32.60
C ILE A 439 5.10 0.30 32.76
N THR A 440 4.50 1.28 33.42
CA THR A 440 5.15 2.57 33.68
C THR A 440 5.41 2.79 35.16
N GLY A 441 6.53 3.45 35.46
CA GLY A 441 6.88 3.96 36.78
C GLY A 441 6.46 5.42 36.97
N PRO A 442 6.70 5.98 38.17
CA PRO A 442 6.42 7.38 38.51
C PRO A 442 7.04 8.39 37.56
#